data_AF-A0A965U497-F1
#
_entry.id   AF-A0A965U497-F1
#
_cell.length_a   1.000
_cell.length_b   1.000
_cell.length_c   1.000
_cell.angle_alpha   90.00
_cell.angle_beta   90.00
_cell.angle_gamma   90.00
#
_symmetry.space_group_name_H-M   'P 1'
#
loop_
_entity.id
_entity.type
_entity.pdbx_description
1 polymer ?
#
loop_
_entity_poly.entity_id
_entity_poly.type
_entity_poly.pdbx_seq_one_letter_code
_entity_poly.pdbx_strand_id
1 'polypeptide(L)'
;FMANALTWTGQGRSSIAVFQNRDLAQYLQRKGYAAVELKDWSTLTADVGLLVAYPDAIPEAQLEHVRAFVTNGGGLLAAGIGWGWLQVSGGKSLVTDNRFNRLLKPAGLLITADLSGRTDSAGYTVGAIPRGVSVTEAAALALQGGTLDRATLRQINLTLCSAKSVLADNDTSLCAQALAPILAKQTRISLSEKKPLTEAHIAERLALIVEGREWLAHPQQRWPASAAASAYPGVVGPQVQRIIREVKLDLSIPRWHSTGCFLSAGDPLTVQLPAGAEKLGLKVRVGSTTCNVTHHEKWVRAPRVDVEIPLTAPTTTFSSPYGGLVYLIVPENGKDGASSVICSLRGVVAAGWFKVGRDALMSWPAIKRAPAPWVEIASDKVILTVPREVVQG
;
A
#
# COMPACT_ATOMS: atom_id res chain seq x y z
N PHE A 1 -32.51 8.18 -3.53
CA PHE A 1 -31.13 8.47 -3.09
C PHE A 1 -30.54 9.68 -3.81
N MET A 2 -30.25 9.63 -5.12
CA MET A 2 -29.53 10.71 -5.83
C MET A 2 -30.20 12.10 -5.71
N ALA A 3 -31.52 12.19 -5.87
CA ALA A 3 -32.24 13.45 -5.70
C ALA A 3 -32.04 14.07 -4.30
N ASN A 4 -32.11 13.25 -3.25
CA ASN A 4 -31.87 13.68 -1.86
C ASN A 4 -30.42 14.14 -1.67
N ALA A 5 -29.45 13.39 -2.23
CA ALA A 5 -28.04 13.77 -2.16
C ALA A 5 -27.81 15.16 -2.79
N LEU A 6 -28.37 15.42 -3.97
CA LEU A 6 -28.31 16.72 -4.62
C LEU A 6 -28.93 17.83 -3.76
N THR A 7 -30.13 17.60 -3.21
CA THR A 7 -30.82 18.58 -2.36
C THR A 7 -30.07 18.88 -1.06
N TRP A 8 -29.56 17.85 -0.38
CA TRP A 8 -28.82 18.01 0.88
C TRP A 8 -27.47 18.69 0.66
N THR A 9 -26.70 18.23 -0.33
CA THR A 9 -25.37 18.79 -0.64
C THR A 9 -25.46 20.21 -1.18
N GLY A 10 -26.47 20.52 -2.01
CA GLY A 10 -26.71 21.87 -2.51
C GLY A 10 -27.41 22.80 -1.52
N GLN A 11 -27.70 22.34 -0.29
CA GLN A 11 -28.42 23.11 0.74
C GLN A 11 -29.72 23.75 0.22
N GLY A 12 -30.47 23.01 -0.61
CA GLY A 12 -31.71 23.48 -1.23
C GLY A 12 -31.53 24.42 -2.44
N ARG A 13 -30.31 24.84 -2.79
CA ARG A 13 -30.03 25.58 -4.03
C ARG A 13 -30.19 24.65 -5.24
N SER A 14 -30.83 25.14 -6.30
CA SER A 14 -31.14 24.35 -7.51
C SER A 14 -30.10 24.46 -8.63
N SER A 15 -29.14 25.40 -8.52
CA SER A 15 -28.05 25.59 -9.47
C SER A 15 -26.96 24.53 -9.29
N ILE A 16 -26.68 23.76 -10.35
CA ILE A 16 -25.74 22.64 -10.32
C ILE A 16 -24.73 22.76 -11.47
N ALA A 17 -23.44 22.81 -11.15
CA ALA A 17 -22.38 22.66 -12.13
C ALA A 17 -21.97 21.19 -12.24
N VAL A 18 -21.93 20.64 -13.45
CA VAL A 18 -21.54 19.24 -13.70
C VAL A 18 -20.26 19.21 -14.53
N PHE A 19 -19.16 18.75 -13.95
CA PHE A 19 -17.87 18.72 -14.63
C PHE A 19 -17.73 17.51 -15.57
N GLN A 20 -17.40 17.77 -16.84
CA GLN A 20 -17.10 16.77 -17.89
C GLN A 20 -18.16 15.66 -18.05
N ASN A 21 -19.44 15.97 -17.83
CA ASN A 21 -20.52 15.01 -18.03
C ASN A 21 -21.81 15.69 -18.50
N ARG A 22 -21.85 15.99 -19.81
CA ARG A 22 -23.01 16.63 -20.46
C ARG A 22 -24.30 15.83 -20.30
N ASP A 23 -24.22 14.51 -20.42
CA ASP A 23 -25.40 13.63 -20.34
C ASP A 23 -26.03 13.67 -18.95
N LEU A 24 -25.21 13.71 -17.90
CA LEU A 24 -25.68 13.90 -16.53
C LEU A 24 -26.31 15.27 -16.34
N ALA A 25 -25.71 16.35 -16.87
CA ALA A 25 -26.31 17.68 -16.80
C ALA A 25 -27.71 17.71 -17.46
N GLN A 26 -27.85 17.15 -18.66
CA GLN A 26 -29.13 17.06 -19.37
C GLN A 26 -30.15 16.17 -18.64
N TYR A 27 -29.69 15.09 -18.01
CA TYR A 27 -30.54 14.26 -17.17
C TYR A 27 -31.09 15.05 -15.97
N LEU A 28 -30.24 15.81 -15.27
CA LEU A 28 -30.64 16.64 -14.13
C LEU A 28 -31.60 17.77 -14.55
N GLN A 29 -31.39 18.39 -15.70
CA GLN A 29 -32.33 19.37 -16.28
C GLN A 29 -33.73 18.76 -16.48
N ARG A 30 -33.82 17.55 -17.04
CA ARG A 30 -35.10 16.82 -17.18
C ARG A 30 -35.75 16.45 -15.85
N LYS A 31 -35.00 16.50 -14.74
CA LYS A 31 -35.50 16.31 -13.37
C LYS A 31 -35.82 17.61 -12.65
N GLY A 32 -35.73 18.76 -13.33
CA GLY A 32 -36.11 20.07 -12.81
C GLY A 32 -34.99 20.85 -12.11
N TYR A 33 -33.74 20.41 -12.20
CA TYR A 33 -32.59 21.15 -11.65
C TYR A 33 -32.03 22.15 -12.68
N ALA A 34 -31.52 23.29 -12.21
CA ALA A 34 -30.79 24.25 -13.04
C ALA A 34 -29.34 23.78 -13.23
N ALA A 35 -29.19 22.62 -13.88
CA ALA A 35 -27.90 21.98 -14.10
C ALA A 35 -27.24 22.45 -15.40
N VAL A 36 -25.93 22.74 -15.35
CA VAL A 36 -25.11 23.14 -16.50
C VAL A 36 -23.83 22.33 -16.56
N GLU A 37 -23.38 22.01 -17.77
CA GLU A 37 -22.06 21.41 -17.96
C GLU A 37 -20.98 22.47 -17.69
N LEU A 38 -20.10 22.20 -16.74
CA LEU A 38 -18.97 23.07 -16.41
C LEU A 38 -17.85 22.89 -17.44
N LYS A 39 -17.69 23.88 -18.31
CA LYS A 39 -16.61 23.94 -19.32
C LYS A 39 -15.53 24.97 -18.98
N ASP A 40 -15.94 26.05 -18.33
CA ASP A 40 -15.07 27.13 -17.86
C ASP A 40 -15.20 27.26 -16.34
N TRP A 41 -14.08 27.14 -15.64
CA TRP A 41 -14.01 27.22 -14.19
C TRP A 41 -14.37 28.61 -13.64
N SER A 42 -14.29 29.66 -14.46
CA SER A 42 -14.76 31.00 -14.09
C SER A 42 -16.25 31.04 -13.75
N THR A 43 -17.03 30.09 -14.28
CA THR A 43 -18.48 29.99 -14.07
C THR A 43 -18.86 29.27 -12.77
N LEU A 44 -17.89 28.68 -12.07
CA LEU A 44 -18.09 28.16 -10.71
C LEU A 44 -18.04 29.32 -9.71
N THR A 45 -19.13 30.09 -9.66
CA THR A 45 -19.31 31.27 -8.81
C THR A 45 -20.08 30.93 -7.52
N ALA A 46 -20.27 31.92 -6.64
CA ALA A 46 -21.04 31.76 -5.40
C ALA A 46 -22.53 31.42 -5.61
N ASP A 47 -23.08 31.70 -6.80
CA ASP A 47 -24.47 31.39 -7.15
C ASP A 47 -24.68 29.90 -7.47
N VAL A 48 -23.60 29.17 -7.75
CA VAL A 48 -23.66 27.73 -7.94
C VAL A 48 -23.85 27.06 -6.59
N GLY A 49 -24.91 26.28 -6.45
CA GLY A 49 -25.21 25.58 -5.21
C GLY A 49 -24.38 24.32 -5.02
N LEU A 50 -24.10 23.61 -6.11
CA LEU A 50 -23.50 22.29 -6.08
C LEU A 50 -22.58 22.07 -7.29
N LEU A 51 -21.36 21.60 -7.02
CA LEU A 51 -20.49 21.00 -8.03
C LEU A 51 -20.63 19.48 -7.99
N VAL A 52 -20.94 18.88 -9.14
CA VAL A 52 -20.85 17.44 -9.36
C VAL A 52 -19.60 17.16 -10.17
N ALA A 53 -18.62 16.47 -9.58
CA ALA A 53 -17.35 16.19 -10.22
C ALA A 53 -16.76 14.87 -9.75
N TYR A 54 -15.89 14.30 -10.58
CA TYR A 54 -14.91 13.31 -10.15
C TYR A 54 -13.60 14.05 -9.80
N PRO A 55 -13.27 14.25 -8.52
CA PRO A 55 -12.10 15.04 -8.09
C PRO A 55 -10.80 14.72 -8.81
N ASP A 56 -10.54 13.47 -9.16
CA ASP A 56 -9.29 13.10 -9.85
C ASP A 56 -9.23 13.57 -11.30
N ALA A 57 -10.36 13.91 -11.94
CA ALA A 57 -10.40 14.55 -13.26
C ALA A 57 -10.22 16.07 -13.20
N ILE A 58 -10.35 16.69 -12.02
CA ILE A 58 -10.22 18.16 -11.86
C ILE A 58 -8.77 18.56 -12.16
N PRO A 59 -8.51 19.52 -13.06
CA PRO A 59 -7.14 19.98 -13.33
C PRO A 59 -6.48 20.51 -12.07
N GLU A 60 -5.16 20.27 -11.94
CA GLU A 60 -4.37 20.68 -10.77
C GLU A 60 -4.56 22.16 -10.43
N ALA A 61 -4.53 23.04 -11.43
CA ALA A 61 -4.68 24.49 -11.29
C ALA A 61 -6.04 24.92 -10.72
N GLN A 62 -7.03 24.04 -10.67
CA GLN A 62 -8.40 24.34 -10.26
C GLN A 62 -8.76 23.79 -8.87
N LEU A 63 -7.87 23.01 -8.24
CA LEU A 63 -8.14 22.41 -6.94
C LEU A 63 -8.41 23.45 -5.86
N GLU A 64 -7.65 24.55 -5.85
CA GLU A 64 -7.84 25.62 -4.86
C GLU A 64 -9.10 26.46 -5.15
N HIS A 65 -9.49 26.61 -6.41
CA HIS A 65 -10.77 27.24 -6.77
C HIS A 65 -11.95 26.42 -6.25
N VAL A 66 -11.90 25.09 -6.44
CA VAL A 66 -12.92 24.18 -5.90
C VAL A 66 -12.89 24.15 -4.37
N ARG A 67 -11.72 24.19 -3.75
CA ARG A 67 -11.60 24.29 -2.30
C ARG A 67 -12.30 25.55 -1.79
N ALA A 68 -11.99 26.70 -2.37
CA ALA A 68 -12.60 27.98 -2.01
C ALA A 68 -14.12 27.95 -2.16
N PHE A 69 -14.62 27.38 -3.27
CA PHE A 69 -16.04 27.18 -3.49
C PHE A 69 -16.70 26.36 -2.37
N VAL A 70 -16.11 25.22 -1.99
CA VAL A 70 -16.64 24.37 -0.92
C VAL A 70 -16.58 25.06 0.44
N THR A 71 -15.47 25.71 0.78
CA THR A 71 -15.32 26.41 2.06
C THR A 71 -16.24 27.62 2.19
N ASN A 72 -16.63 28.22 1.07
CA ASN A 72 -17.59 29.33 1.02
C ASN A 72 -19.07 28.86 1.00
N GLY A 73 -19.33 27.58 1.28
CA GLY A 73 -20.68 27.03 1.40
C GLY A 73 -21.25 26.47 0.10
N GLY A 74 -20.43 26.25 -0.93
CA GLY A 74 -20.78 25.45 -2.10
C GLY A 74 -20.79 23.95 -1.76
N GLY A 75 -21.75 23.22 -2.32
CA GLY A 75 -21.81 21.76 -2.17
C GLY A 75 -20.86 21.05 -3.12
N LEU A 76 -20.29 19.92 -2.71
CA LEU A 76 -19.59 19.00 -3.61
C LEU A 76 -20.23 17.61 -3.56
N LEU A 77 -20.71 17.14 -4.69
CA LEU A 77 -21.08 15.75 -4.89
C LEU A 77 -19.97 15.05 -5.68
N ALA A 78 -19.27 14.15 -5.01
CA ALA A 78 -18.16 13.39 -5.56
C ALA A 78 -18.29 11.91 -5.18
N ALA A 79 -17.81 11.03 -6.06
CA ALA A 79 -17.72 9.60 -5.80
C ALA A 79 -16.36 9.09 -6.26
N GLY A 80 -15.69 8.29 -5.43
CA GLY A 80 -14.37 7.74 -5.74
C GLY A 80 -14.13 6.45 -4.99
N ILE A 81 -13.41 5.53 -5.63
CA ILE A 81 -13.04 4.23 -5.07
C ILE A 81 -11.51 4.17 -4.96
N GLY A 82 -10.95 4.40 -3.77
CA GLY A 82 -9.50 4.51 -3.59
C GLY A 82 -8.73 3.26 -4.01
N TRP A 83 -9.29 2.07 -3.74
CA TRP A 83 -8.72 0.79 -4.20
C TRP A 83 -8.62 0.71 -5.74
N GLY A 84 -9.73 0.98 -6.43
CA GLY A 84 -9.77 0.93 -7.90
C GLY A 84 -8.86 1.98 -8.52
N TRP A 85 -8.79 3.17 -7.90
CA TRP A 85 -7.89 4.23 -8.32
C TRP A 85 -6.42 3.79 -8.26
N LEU A 86 -5.98 3.13 -7.18
CA LEU A 86 -4.61 2.64 -7.06
C LEU A 86 -4.21 1.65 -8.16
N GLN A 87 -5.15 0.84 -8.66
CA GLN A 87 -4.88 -0.14 -9.71
C GLN A 87 -4.60 0.49 -11.07
N VAL A 88 -5.25 1.62 -11.37
CA VAL A 88 -5.17 2.29 -12.68
C VAL A 88 -4.30 3.54 -12.67
N SER A 89 -3.85 3.99 -11.49
CA SER A 89 -3.11 5.25 -11.36
C SER A 89 -1.67 5.20 -11.88
N GLY A 90 -1.15 4.01 -12.18
CA GLY A 90 0.23 3.82 -12.64
C GLY A 90 1.27 3.94 -11.51
N GLY A 91 0.90 3.56 -10.29
CA GLY A 91 1.80 3.57 -9.12
C GLY A 91 1.78 4.88 -8.32
N LYS A 92 0.80 5.76 -8.55
CA LYS A 92 0.59 6.96 -7.73
C LYS A 92 0.06 6.60 -6.34
N SER A 93 0.23 7.53 -5.40
CA SER A 93 -0.10 7.35 -3.99
C SER A 93 -1.40 8.05 -3.59
N LEU A 94 -2.21 7.39 -2.76
CA LEU A 94 -3.37 8.02 -2.12
C LEU A 94 -2.98 9.14 -1.14
N VAL A 95 -1.73 9.14 -0.66
CA VAL A 95 -1.22 10.14 0.30
C VAL A 95 -0.96 11.48 -0.40
N THR A 96 -0.31 11.44 -1.57
CA THR A 96 0.28 12.60 -2.24
C THR A 96 -0.42 12.98 -3.54
N ASP A 97 -0.90 12.02 -4.33
CA ASP A 97 -1.33 12.28 -5.71
C ASP A 97 -2.86 12.33 -5.88
N ASN A 98 -3.59 11.59 -5.05
CA ASN A 98 -5.03 11.46 -5.20
C ASN A 98 -5.77 12.78 -4.87
N ARG A 99 -6.50 13.32 -5.86
CA ARG A 99 -7.12 14.65 -5.71
C ARG A 99 -8.29 14.68 -4.75
N PHE A 100 -8.95 13.56 -4.45
CA PHE A 100 -9.96 13.51 -3.38
C PHE A 100 -9.32 13.84 -2.04
N ASN A 101 -8.24 13.15 -1.69
CA ASN A 101 -7.53 13.40 -0.44
C ASN A 101 -6.90 14.79 -0.42
N ARG A 102 -6.43 15.32 -1.56
CA ARG A 102 -5.92 16.70 -1.59
C ARG A 102 -7.03 17.73 -1.36
N LEU A 103 -8.23 17.51 -1.85
CA LEU A 103 -9.35 18.43 -1.69
C LEU A 103 -10.00 18.29 -0.29
N LEU A 104 -10.27 17.06 0.15
CA LEU A 104 -11.19 16.77 1.25
C LEU A 104 -10.52 16.49 2.60
N LYS A 105 -9.22 16.17 2.62
CA LYS A 105 -8.47 15.91 3.85
C LYS A 105 -8.52 17.07 4.85
N PRO A 106 -8.41 18.36 4.45
CA PRO A 106 -8.55 19.46 5.40
C PRO A 106 -9.93 19.54 6.06
N ALA A 107 -10.97 18.99 5.42
CA ALA A 107 -12.31 18.86 5.98
C ALA A 107 -12.49 17.57 6.81
N GLY A 108 -11.43 16.80 7.04
CA GLY A 108 -11.46 15.55 7.81
C GLY A 108 -12.02 14.35 7.06
N LEU A 109 -12.19 14.45 5.74
CA LEU A 109 -12.69 13.36 4.89
C LEU A 109 -11.54 12.72 4.11
N LEU A 110 -11.38 11.41 4.28
CA LEU A 110 -10.29 10.62 3.71
C LEU A 110 -10.85 9.48 2.86
N ILE A 111 -10.32 9.33 1.65
CA ILE A 111 -10.52 8.14 0.82
C ILE A 111 -9.32 7.22 1.00
N THR A 112 -9.60 5.98 1.39
CA THR A 112 -8.60 4.93 1.59
C THR A 112 -8.73 3.83 0.55
N ALA A 113 -7.80 2.86 0.57
CA ALA A 113 -7.85 1.68 -0.27
C ALA A 113 -8.80 0.59 0.28
N ASP A 114 -9.49 0.85 1.39
CA ASP A 114 -10.35 -0.15 2.03
C ASP A 114 -11.72 -0.20 1.38
N LEU A 115 -12.35 -1.37 1.50
CA LEU A 115 -13.72 -1.60 1.04
C LEU A 115 -14.69 -1.48 2.21
N SER A 116 -15.82 -0.83 1.97
CA SER A 116 -16.91 -0.76 2.96
C SER A 116 -17.54 -2.15 3.14
N GLY A 117 -17.36 -2.74 4.31
CA GLY A 117 -18.07 -3.96 4.70
C GLY A 117 -19.57 -3.71 4.92
N ARG A 118 -20.38 -4.75 4.70
CA ARG A 118 -21.81 -4.72 5.07
C ARG A 118 -21.95 -4.58 6.59
N THR A 119 -22.94 -3.83 7.05
CA THR A 119 -23.27 -3.70 8.48
C THR A 119 -24.41 -4.63 8.92
N ASP A 120 -25.06 -5.30 7.98
CA ASP A 120 -26.01 -6.39 8.21
C ASP A 120 -25.91 -7.46 7.10
N SER A 121 -26.41 -8.66 7.36
CA SER A 121 -26.56 -9.73 6.37
C SER A 121 -27.28 -9.27 5.08
N ALA A 122 -28.30 -8.41 5.21
CA ALA A 122 -29.10 -7.87 4.12
C ALA A 122 -28.47 -6.65 3.44
N GLY A 123 -27.36 -6.10 3.96
CA GLY A 123 -26.67 -4.96 3.36
C GLY A 123 -26.17 -3.94 4.38
N TYR A 124 -26.63 -2.70 4.24
CA TYR A 124 -26.21 -1.58 5.09
C TYR A 124 -27.39 -1.10 5.94
N THR A 125 -27.20 -1.11 7.26
CA THR A 125 -28.11 -0.54 8.23
C THR A 125 -28.14 0.98 8.13
N VAL A 126 -29.33 1.55 8.37
CA VAL A 126 -29.53 2.99 8.51
C VAL A 126 -29.78 3.28 9.99
N GLY A 127 -29.03 4.21 10.56
CA GLY A 127 -29.11 4.53 11.98
C GLY A 127 -28.13 5.62 12.40
N ALA A 128 -27.95 5.79 13.71
CA ALA A 128 -26.93 6.67 14.23
C ALA A 128 -25.55 6.23 13.75
N ILE A 129 -24.76 7.19 13.27
CA ILE A 129 -23.40 6.94 12.80
C ILE A 129 -22.54 6.56 14.02
N PRO A 130 -21.90 5.38 14.05
CA PRO A 130 -21.09 4.99 15.19
C PRO A 130 -19.88 5.92 15.36
N ARG A 131 -19.63 6.39 16.58
CA ARG A 131 -18.51 7.32 16.86
C ARG A 131 -17.16 6.82 16.35
N GLY A 132 -16.93 5.51 16.40
CA GLY A 132 -15.69 4.87 15.93
C GLY A 132 -15.41 5.03 14.43
N VAL A 133 -16.35 5.51 13.60
CA VAL A 133 -16.10 5.76 12.16
C VAL A 133 -15.45 7.12 11.89
N SER A 134 -15.48 8.05 12.87
CA SER A 134 -14.79 9.33 12.79
C SER A 134 -13.36 9.18 13.35
N VAL A 135 -12.34 9.67 12.63
CA VAL A 135 -10.94 9.56 13.08
C VAL A 135 -10.72 10.26 14.41
N THR A 136 -11.29 11.45 14.59
CA THR A 136 -11.11 12.25 15.81
C THR A 136 -11.77 11.59 17.02
N GLU A 137 -12.99 11.07 16.85
CA GLU A 137 -13.70 10.38 17.92
C GLU A 137 -13.11 9.01 18.22
N ALA A 138 -12.71 8.24 17.19
CA ALA A 138 -12.03 6.97 17.35
C ALA A 138 -10.71 7.14 18.12
N ALA A 139 -9.94 8.18 17.80
CA ALA A 139 -8.71 8.49 18.52
C ALA A 139 -8.97 8.89 19.97
N ALA A 140 -9.99 9.73 20.22
CA ALA A 140 -10.40 10.10 21.57
C ALA A 140 -10.81 8.88 22.40
N LEU A 141 -11.61 7.96 21.84
CA LEU A 141 -12.01 6.70 22.49
C LEU A 141 -10.81 5.80 22.78
N ALA A 142 -9.87 5.68 21.83
CA ALA A 142 -8.64 4.89 22.01
C ALA A 142 -7.73 5.47 23.10
N LEU A 143 -7.71 6.80 23.28
CA LEU A 143 -6.91 7.47 24.28
C LEU A 143 -7.56 7.48 25.67
N GLN A 144 -8.89 7.60 25.74
CA GLN A 144 -9.64 7.56 27.00
C GLN A 144 -9.43 6.23 27.74
N GLY A 145 -9.26 5.13 27.00
CA GLY A 145 -9.13 3.80 27.57
C GLY A 145 -10.44 3.30 28.19
N GLY A 146 -10.38 2.15 28.87
CA GLY A 146 -11.54 1.48 29.45
C GLY A 146 -11.98 0.24 28.67
N THR A 147 -13.00 -0.44 29.19
CA THR A 147 -13.53 -1.66 28.56
C THR A 147 -14.51 -1.25 27.46
N LEU A 148 -14.06 -1.39 26.23
CA LEU A 148 -14.90 -1.26 25.05
C LEU A 148 -15.29 -2.65 24.55
N ASP A 149 -16.49 -2.78 23.99
CA ASP A 149 -16.88 -4.02 23.34
C ASP A 149 -16.02 -4.26 22.09
N ARG A 150 -15.97 -5.52 21.67
CA ARG A 150 -15.12 -5.97 20.56
C ARG A 150 -15.46 -5.28 19.24
N ALA A 151 -16.74 -5.01 18.96
CA ALA A 151 -17.16 -4.37 17.71
C ALA A 151 -16.71 -2.91 17.66
N THR A 152 -16.85 -2.19 18.78
CA THR A 152 -16.35 -0.81 18.90
C THR A 152 -14.82 -0.76 18.74
N LEU A 153 -14.07 -1.64 19.41
CA LEU A 153 -12.61 -1.72 19.26
C LEU A 153 -12.19 -2.02 17.82
N ARG A 154 -12.87 -2.96 17.16
CA ARG A 154 -12.64 -3.29 15.76
C ARG A 154 -12.86 -2.06 14.86
N GLN A 155 -13.97 -1.34 15.04
CA GLN A 155 -14.27 -0.16 14.23
C GLN A 155 -13.23 0.95 14.45
N ILE A 156 -12.85 1.23 15.71
CA ILE A 156 -11.79 2.20 16.04
C ILE A 156 -10.47 1.81 15.35
N ASN A 157 -10.06 0.55 15.50
CA ASN A 157 -8.80 0.06 14.94
C ASN A 157 -8.77 0.23 13.40
N LEU A 158 -9.85 -0.18 12.72
CA LEU A 158 -9.98 -0.03 11.27
C LEU A 158 -9.91 1.44 10.87
N THR A 159 -10.73 2.31 11.46
CA THR A 159 -10.76 3.74 11.15
C THR A 159 -9.38 4.38 11.29
N LEU A 160 -8.67 4.12 12.40
CA LEU A 160 -7.36 4.71 12.65
C LEU A 160 -6.28 4.16 11.71
N CYS A 161 -6.25 2.85 11.45
CA CYS A 161 -5.31 2.23 10.52
C CYS A 161 -5.53 2.71 9.08
N SER A 162 -6.78 2.74 8.64
CA SER A 162 -7.21 3.24 7.33
C SER A 162 -6.83 4.71 7.15
N ALA A 163 -7.14 5.57 8.13
CA ALA A 163 -6.75 6.97 8.09
C ALA A 163 -5.24 7.13 8.03
N LYS A 164 -4.48 6.45 8.89
CA LYS A 164 -3.02 6.53 8.88
C LYS A 164 -2.42 6.00 7.58
N SER A 165 -3.08 5.12 6.83
CA SER A 165 -2.58 4.64 5.54
C SER A 165 -2.51 5.74 4.45
N VAL A 166 -3.28 6.84 4.61
CA VAL A 166 -3.39 7.93 3.61
C VAL A 166 -2.96 9.31 4.12
N LEU A 167 -2.57 9.43 5.39
CA LEU A 167 -2.04 10.67 5.98
C LEU A 167 -0.52 10.74 5.87
N ALA A 168 0.06 11.86 5.43
CA ALA A 168 1.52 12.01 5.44
C ALA A 168 2.07 12.06 6.88
N ASP A 169 3.36 11.83 7.07
CA ASP A 169 3.96 11.88 8.41
C ASP A 169 4.10 13.33 8.94
N ASN A 170 4.22 14.30 8.03
CA ASN A 170 4.22 15.74 8.32
C ASN A 170 2.84 16.41 8.16
N ASP A 171 1.76 15.62 8.10
CA ASP A 171 0.40 16.11 7.90
C ASP A 171 -0.10 16.87 9.14
N THR A 172 -0.70 18.04 8.94
CA THR A 172 -1.20 18.91 10.02
C THR A 172 -2.73 18.94 10.12
N SER A 173 -3.43 18.07 9.38
CA SER A 173 -4.90 17.97 9.43
C SER A 173 -5.41 17.56 10.81
N LEU A 174 -6.70 17.81 11.07
CA LEU A 174 -7.38 17.38 12.30
C LEU A 174 -7.23 15.88 12.55
N CYS A 175 -7.27 15.06 11.49
CA CYS A 175 -7.07 13.62 11.58
C CYS A 175 -5.64 13.26 12.03
N ALA A 176 -4.63 13.95 11.50
CA ALA A 176 -3.23 13.74 11.89
C ALA A 176 -2.98 14.18 13.34
N GLN A 177 -3.51 15.34 13.73
CA GLN A 177 -3.44 15.85 15.11
C GLN A 177 -4.09 14.88 16.10
N ALA A 178 -5.22 14.27 15.74
CA ALA A 178 -5.91 13.28 16.58
C ALA A 178 -5.12 11.97 16.74
N LEU A 179 -4.40 11.53 15.70
CA LEU A 179 -3.55 10.33 15.74
C LEU A 179 -2.24 10.53 16.51
N ALA A 180 -1.70 11.75 16.52
CA ALA A 180 -0.37 12.04 17.05
C ALA A 180 -0.14 11.54 18.50
N PRO A 181 -1.06 11.71 19.47
CA PRO A 181 -0.86 11.22 20.83
C PRO A 181 -0.81 9.68 20.93
N ILE A 182 -1.47 8.96 20.01
CA ILE A 182 -1.43 7.49 19.97
C ILE A 182 -0.08 7.04 19.39
N LEU A 183 0.37 7.69 18.32
CA LEU A 183 1.65 7.41 17.65
C LEU A 183 2.86 7.75 18.53
N ALA A 184 2.73 8.75 19.41
CA ALA A 184 3.78 9.11 20.37
C ALA A 184 3.99 8.06 21.48
N LYS A 185 3.07 7.10 21.65
CA LYS A 185 3.23 6.02 22.63
C LYS A 185 4.35 5.10 22.16
N GLN A 186 5.41 4.99 22.94
CA GLN A 186 6.45 4.01 22.69
C GLN A 186 5.87 2.61 22.86
N THR A 187 5.83 1.85 21.77
CA THR A 187 5.26 0.49 21.77
C THR A 187 6.34 -0.52 21.43
N ARG A 188 6.35 -1.63 22.17
CA ARG A 188 7.19 -2.78 21.85
C ARG A 188 6.39 -3.73 20.98
N ILE A 189 6.69 -3.77 19.69
CA ILE A 189 6.04 -4.69 18.76
C ILE A 189 6.50 -6.12 19.10
N SER A 190 5.55 -6.95 19.55
CA SER A 190 5.74 -8.39 19.73
C SER A 190 4.75 -9.11 18.84
N LEU A 191 5.24 -9.59 17.70
CA LEU A 191 4.42 -10.19 16.66
C LEU A 191 4.94 -11.59 16.34
N SER A 192 4.03 -12.57 16.31
CA SER A 192 4.30 -13.93 15.85
C SER A 192 2.99 -14.62 15.50
N GLU A 193 3.06 -15.80 14.89
CA GLU A 193 1.87 -16.62 14.64
C GLU A 193 1.08 -16.92 15.93
N LYS A 194 1.77 -17.19 17.04
CA LYS A 194 1.15 -17.47 18.35
C LYS A 194 0.68 -16.22 19.10
N LYS A 195 1.18 -15.04 18.72
CA LYS A 195 0.84 -13.75 19.32
C LYS A 195 0.51 -12.74 18.22
N PRO A 196 -0.67 -12.89 17.57
CA PRO A 196 -1.08 -11.96 16.53
C PRO A 196 -1.47 -10.60 17.14
N LEU A 197 -1.22 -9.52 16.40
CA LEU A 197 -1.83 -8.23 16.72
C LEU A 197 -3.29 -8.25 16.28
N THR A 198 -4.17 -7.76 17.13
CA THR A 198 -5.63 -7.75 16.98
C THR A 198 -6.17 -6.32 17.06
N GLU A 199 -7.49 -6.15 17.01
CA GLU A 199 -8.18 -4.88 17.21
C GLU A 199 -7.79 -4.15 18.52
N ALA A 200 -7.39 -4.90 19.55
CA ALA A 200 -6.95 -4.34 20.83
C ALA A 200 -5.57 -3.65 20.76
N HIS A 201 -4.77 -3.98 19.74
CA HIS A 201 -3.38 -3.53 19.61
C HIS A 201 -3.27 -2.32 18.67
N ILE A 202 -4.03 -1.26 18.97
CA ILE A 202 -4.17 -0.08 18.10
C ILE A 202 -2.81 0.58 17.86
N ALA A 203 -2.05 0.84 18.92
CA ALA A 203 -0.80 1.59 18.82
C ALA A 203 0.29 0.79 18.08
N GLU A 204 0.41 -0.52 18.34
CA GLU A 204 1.37 -1.42 17.68
C GLU A 204 1.07 -1.55 16.19
N ARG A 205 -0.20 -1.64 15.81
CA ARG A 205 -0.62 -1.69 14.40
C ARG A 205 -0.31 -0.40 13.66
N LEU A 206 -0.61 0.74 14.28
CA LEU A 206 -0.27 2.05 13.73
C LEU A 206 1.24 2.23 13.57
N ALA A 207 2.04 1.79 14.56
CA ALA A 207 3.49 1.83 14.49
C ALA A 207 4.04 1.01 13.31
N LEU A 208 3.52 -0.21 13.07
CA LEU A 208 3.91 -1.02 11.91
C LEU A 208 3.51 -0.40 10.57
N ILE A 209 2.38 0.31 10.51
CA ILE A 209 1.99 1.06 9.30
C ILE A 209 2.99 2.20 9.05
N VAL A 210 3.38 2.94 10.08
CA VAL A 210 4.37 4.03 9.97
C VAL A 210 5.71 3.48 9.49
N GLU A 211 6.26 2.49 10.20
CA GLU A 211 7.56 1.87 9.87
C GLU A 211 7.60 1.37 8.42
N GLY A 212 6.57 0.63 8.00
CA GLY A 212 6.49 0.11 6.63
C GLY A 212 6.38 1.22 5.59
N ARG A 213 5.71 2.32 5.90
CA ARG A 213 5.57 3.46 4.99
C ARG A 213 6.84 4.28 4.85
N GLU A 214 7.52 4.58 5.95
CA GLU A 214 8.81 5.27 5.91
C GLU A 214 9.83 4.46 5.10
N TRP A 215 9.85 3.14 5.32
CA TRP A 215 10.68 2.23 4.52
C TRP A 215 10.36 2.29 3.03
N LEU A 216 9.09 2.21 2.65
CA LEU A 216 8.68 2.22 1.24
C LEU A 216 8.79 3.59 0.57
N ALA A 217 8.81 4.67 1.34
CA ALA A 217 9.11 6.01 0.82
C ALA A 217 10.61 6.18 0.52
N HIS A 218 11.47 5.49 1.26
CA HIS A 218 12.93 5.54 1.10
C HIS A 218 13.58 4.16 1.01
N PRO A 219 13.18 3.32 0.03
CA PRO A 219 13.55 1.91 -0.01
C PRO A 219 15.04 1.68 -0.32
N GLN A 220 15.71 2.68 -0.91
CA GLN A 220 17.14 2.64 -1.23
C GLN A 220 18.05 2.99 -0.04
N GLN A 221 17.49 3.46 1.08
CA GLN A 221 18.27 3.77 2.27
C GLN A 221 18.67 2.50 3.04
N ARG A 222 19.48 2.69 4.09
CA ARG A 222 19.79 1.65 5.07
C ARG A 222 18.74 1.65 6.17
N TRP A 223 18.09 0.52 6.31
CA TRP A 223 17.11 0.20 7.34
C TRP A 223 17.68 -0.84 8.31
N PRO A 224 17.51 -0.64 9.64
CA PRO A 224 17.78 -1.68 10.62
C PRO A 224 16.72 -2.81 10.53
N ALA A 225 17.01 -3.95 11.15
CA ALA A 225 16.05 -5.04 11.25
C ALA A 225 14.83 -4.63 12.09
N SER A 226 13.63 -4.84 11.56
CA SER A 226 12.38 -4.67 12.29
C SER A 226 12.22 -5.73 13.37
N ALA A 227 11.58 -5.35 14.49
CA ALA A 227 11.15 -6.30 15.51
C ALA A 227 10.19 -7.37 14.94
N ALA A 228 9.41 -7.03 13.91
CA ALA A 228 8.46 -7.92 13.27
C ALA A 228 9.08 -8.88 12.23
N ALA A 229 10.37 -8.73 11.88
CA ALA A 229 11.02 -9.56 10.87
C ALA A 229 11.06 -11.05 11.21
N SER A 230 11.08 -11.37 12.51
CA SER A 230 11.05 -12.75 13.01
C SER A 230 9.74 -13.48 12.73
N ALA A 231 8.62 -12.76 12.62
CA ALA A 231 7.31 -13.35 12.36
C ALA A 231 7.18 -13.80 10.90
N TYR A 232 7.63 -12.96 9.97
CA TYR A 232 7.70 -13.25 8.54
C TYR A 232 8.63 -12.21 7.89
N PRO A 233 9.50 -12.60 6.96
CA PRO A 233 9.71 -13.96 6.42
C PRO A 233 10.58 -14.84 7.31
N GLY A 234 10.95 -14.40 8.51
CA GLY A 234 11.80 -15.13 9.43
C GLY A 234 13.24 -14.61 9.40
N VAL A 235 14.03 -15.08 10.37
CA VAL A 235 15.40 -14.60 10.61
C VAL A 235 16.44 -15.63 10.20
N VAL A 236 17.59 -15.14 9.77
CA VAL A 236 18.79 -15.97 9.58
C VAL A 236 19.75 -15.69 10.73
N GLY A 237 20.29 -16.75 11.33
CA GLY A 237 21.23 -16.63 12.44
C GLY A 237 22.49 -15.83 12.08
N PRO A 238 23.10 -15.10 13.05
CA PRO A 238 24.27 -14.26 12.80
C PRO A 238 25.49 -15.05 12.30
N GLN A 239 25.58 -16.34 12.66
CA GLN A 239 26.68 -17.24 12.26
C GLN A 239 26.62 -17.69 10.79
N VAL A 240 25.49 -17.48 10.10
CA VAL A 240 25.37 -17.89 8.70
C VAL A 240 26.17 -16.93 7.81
N GLN A 241 27.06 -17.48 6.99
CA GLN A 241 27.89 -16.68 6.10
C GLN A 241 27.05 -15.94 5.04
N ARG A 242 27.34 -14.65 4.87
CA ARG A 242 26.81 -13.84 3.75
C ARG A 242 27.71 -14.06 2.54
N ILE A 243 27.11 -14.46 1.44
CA ILE A 243 27.82 -14.86 0.22
C ILE A 243 27.67 -13.79 -0.87
N ILE A 244 28.46 -13.99 -1.93
CA ILE A 244 28.27 -13.35 -3.22
C ILE A 244 27.69 -14.41 -4.16
N ARG A 245 26.63 -14.07 -4.89
CA ARG A 245 26.00 -14.95 -5.87
C ARG A 245 25.94 -14.23 -7.22
N GLU A 246 26.51 -14.85 -8.24
CA GLU A 246 26.27 -14.46 -9.63
C GLU A 246 25.00 -15.14 -10.14
N VAL A 247 24.11 -14.34 -10.73
CA VAL A 247 22.82 -14.79 -11.27
C VAL A 247 22.79 -14.45 -12.75
N LYS A 248 22.74 -15.48 -13.59
CA LYS A 248 22.46 -15.33 -15.01
C LYS A 248 20.95 -15.14 -15.20
N LEU A 249 20.58 -13.99 -15.76
CA LEU A 249 19.22 -13.57 -16.01
C LEU A 249 18.92 -13.68 -17.51
N ASP A 250 17.88 -14.43 -17.88
CA ASP A 250 17.37 -14.52 -19.24
C ASP A 250 16.45 -13.32 -19.50
N LEU A 251 16.80 -12.49 -20.49
CA LEU A 251 16.05 -11.26 -20.77
C LEU A 251 14.84 -11.51 -21.67
N SER A 252 14.72 -12.70 -22.26
CA SER A 252 13.56 -13.09 -23.06
C SER A 252 12.34 -13.47 -22.21
N ILE A 253 12.57 -13.82 -20.94
CA ILE A 253 11.52 -14.15 -19.98
C ILE A 253 11.26 -12.88 -19.17
N PRO A 254 10.05 -12.30 -19.21
CA PRO A 254 9.75 -11.13 -18.41
C PRO A 254 9.38 -11.51 -16.96
N ARG A 255 9.27 -10.50 -16.10
CA ARG A 255 8.85 -10.58 -14.69
C ARG A 255 9.89 -11.23 -13.76
N TRP A 256 9.44 -11.83 -12.66
CA TRP A 256 10.28 -12.22 -11.53
C TRP A 256 11.11 -13.46 -11.83
N HIS A 257 12.40 -13.38 -11.50
CA HIS A 257 13.36 -14.48 -11.59
C HIS A 257 13.86 -14.82 -10.20
N SER A 258 13.65 -16.08 -9.81
CA SER A 258 14.26 -16.67 -8.62
C SER A 258 15.78 -16.61 -8.69
N THR A 259 16.41 -16.27 -7.57
CA THR A 259 17.87 -16.16 -7.47
C THR A 259 18.49 -17.21 -6.55
N GLY A 260 17.66 -17.97 -5.82
CA GLY A 260 18.12 -18.87 -4.75
C GLY A 260 18.85 -18.11 -3.63
N CYS A 261 18.51 -16.83 -3.42
CA CYS A 261 19.11 -15.98 -2.42
C CYS A 261 18.06 -15.40 -1.48
N PHE A 262 18.45 -15.21 -0.22
CA PHE A 262 17.64 -14.61 0.83
C PHE A 262 18.41 -13.44 1.45
N LEU A 263 17.74 -12.30 1.63
CA LEU A 263 18.27 -11.17 2.36
C LEU A 263 17.81 -11.26 3.82
N SER A 264 18.75 -11.27 4.76
CA SER A 264 18.41 -11.16 6.18
C SER A 264 17.93 -9.74 6.50
N ALA A 265 16.99 -9.63 7.44
CA ALA A 265 16.49 -8.35 7.92
C ALA A 265 17.64 -7.43 8.38
N GLY A 266 17.62 -6.19 7.92
CA GLY A 266 18.62 -5.17 8.22
C GLY A 266 19.97 -5.31 7.50
N ASP A 267 20.27 -6.47 6.93
CA ASP A 267 21.54 -6.70 6.24
C ASP A 267 21.61 -5.89 4.92
N PRO A 268 22.80 -5.41 4.55
CA PRO A 268 22.99 -4.70 3.30
C PRO A 268 22.99 -5.67 2.10
N LEU A 269 22.11 -5.42 1.12
CA LEU A 269 22.17 -6.01 -0.21
C LEU A 269 22.89 -5.05 -1.15
N THR A 270 23.91 -5.53 -1.84
CA THR A 270 24.57 -4.83 -2.95
C THR A 270 24.33 -5.61 -4.24
N VAL A 271 23.67 -4.98 -5.20
CA VAL A 271 23.45 -5.51 -6.56
C VAL A 271 24.42 -4.81 -7.50
N GLN A 272 25.24 -5.60 -8.19
CA GLN A 272 26.16 -5.12 -9.22
C GLN A 272 25.68 -5.57 -10.59
N LEU A 273 25.58 -4.62 -11.49
CA LEU A 273 25.22 -4.81 -12.88
C LEU A 273 26.47 -4.74 -13.77
N PRO A 274 26.51 -5.51 -14.88
CA PRO A 274 27.52 -5.32 -15.89
C PRO A 274 27.29 -4.01 -16.64
N ALA A 275 28.35 -3.49 -17.27
CA ALA A 275 28.29 -2.21 -17.97
C ALA A 275 27.16 -2.15 -19.01
N GLY A 276 26.32 -1.12 -18.96
CA GLY A 276 25.21 -0.90 -19.88
C GLY A 276 23.89 -1.54 -19.45
N ALA A 277 23.90 -2.47 -18.49
CA ALA A 277 22.68 -3.12 -18.02
C ALA A 277 21.76 -2.20 -17.20
N GLU A 278 22.27 -1.08 -16.69
CA GLU A 278 21.47 -0.06 -16.00
C GLU A 278 20.40 0.58 -16.91
N LYS A 279 20.56 0.46 -18.23
CA LYS A 279 19.62 0.96 -19.24
C LYS A 279 18.53 -0.03 -19.61
N LEU A 280 18.61 -1.27 -19.12
CA LEU A 280 17.68 -2.36 -19.46
C LEU A 280 16.37 -2.30 -18.65
N GLY A 281 16.25 -1.38 -17.68
CA GLY A 281 15.05 -1.24 -16.86
C GLY A 281 14.84 -2.37 -15.87
N LEU A 282 15.91 -3.08 -15.50
CA LEU A 282 15.86 -4.16 -14.50
C LEU A 282 15.49 -3.61 -13.12
N LYS A 283 14.84 -4.44 -12.32
CA LYS A 283 14.58 -4.15 -10.90
C LYS A 283 15.05 -5.32 -10.04
N VAL A 284 15.36 -5.01 -8.79
CA VAL A 284 15.52 -6.02 -7.73
C VAL A 284 14.30 -5.98 -6.83
N ARG A 285 13.87 -7.16 -6.39
CA ARG A 285 12.78 -7.33 -5.44
C ARG A 285 13.24 -8.12 -4.24
N VAL A 286 12.79 -7.70 -3.06
CA VAL A 286 12.93 -8.47 -1.82
C VAL A 286 11.52 -8.79 -1.31
N GLY A 287 11.24 -10.06 -1.04
CA GLY A 287 9.94 -10.54 -0.56
C GLY A 287 9.14 -11.28 -1.65
N SER A 288 8.66 -12.49 -1.31
CA SER A 288 7.94 -13.40 -2.21
C SER A 288 6.44 -13.11 -2.38
N THR A 289 5.91 -12.09 -1.71
CA THR A 289 4.49 -11.74 -1.72
C THR A 289 4.30 -10.24 -1.90
N THR A 290 3.27 -9.81 -2.62
CA THR A 290 2.80 -8.41 -2.71
C THR A 290 1.62 -8.12 -1.78
N CYS A 291 1.21 -9.11 -0.97
CA CYS A 291 0.00 -9.02 -0.16
C CYS A 291 0.16 -7.98 0.95
N ASN A 292 -0.75 -7.00 0.97
CA ASN A 292 -0.94 -6.10 2.09
C ASN A 292 -2.03 -6.64 3.03
N VAL A 293 -1.66 -6.95 4.28
CA VAL A 293 -2.60 -7.49 5.27
C VAL A 293 -3.20 -6.45 6.22
N THR A 294 -3.04 -5.14 5.97
CA THR A 294 -3.59 -4.07 6.83
C THR A 294 -5.10 -4.26 7.12
N HIS A 295 -5.86 -4.78 6.15
CA HIS A 295 -7.31 -4.99 6.26
C HIS A 295 -7.72 -6.20 7.12
N HIS A 296 -6.78 -7.08 7.51
CA HIS A 296 -7.11 -8.27 8.29
C HIS A 296 -7.36 -7.92 9.77
N GLU A 297 -8.33 -8.62 10.39
CA GLU A 297 -8.63 -8.50 11.82
C GLU A 297 -7.50 -9.01 12.72
N LYS A 298 -6.64 -9.91 12.22
CA LYS A 298 -5.50 -10.48 12.95
C LYS A 298 -4.27 -10.38 12.07
N TRP A 299 -3.21 -9.77 12.58
CA TRP A 299 -1.92 -9.67 11.91
C TRP A 299 -0.98 -10.66 12.58
N VAL A 300 -0.51 -11.64 11.82
CA VAL A 300 0.55 -12.59 12.22
C VAL A 300 1.92 -12.17 11.67
N ARG A 301 1.96 -11.13 10.84
CA ARG A 301 3.16 -10.54 10.23
C ARG A 301 2.96 -9.04 10.01
N ALA A 302 4.06 -8.32 9.74
CA ALA A 302 3.96 -6.92 9.33
C ALA A 302 3.09 -6.78 8.06
N PRO A 303 2.32 -5.68 7.91
CA PRO A 303 1.35 -5.55 6.83
C PRO A 303 1.91 -5.73 5.43
N ARG A 304 3.06 -5.09 5.19
CA ARG A 304 3.79 -5.15 3.93
C ARG A 304 5.25 -5.42 4.21
N VAL A 305 5.82 -6.38 3.49
CA VAL A 305 7.15 -6.93 3.72
C VAL A 305 7.97 -7.02 2.44
N ASP A 306 7.47 -6.41 1.36
CA ASP A 306 8.05 -6.47 0.04
C ASP A 306 8.43 -5.10 -0.51
N VAL A 307 9.47 -5.08 -1.33
CA VAL A 307 9.94 -3.87 -1.99
C VAL A 307 10.47 -4.20 -3.38
N GLU A 308 10.29 -3.27 -4.31
CA GLU A 308 10.91 -3.29 -5.62
C GLU A 308 11.77 -2.03 -5.78
N ILE A 309 12.99 -2.20 -6.26
CA ILE A 309 13.93 -1.10 -6.46
C ILE A 309 14.45 -1.14 -7.90
N PRO A 310 14.33 -0.03 -8.65
CA PRO A 310 14.90 0.05 -9.99
C PRO A 310 16.43 0.05 -9.93
N LEU A 311 17.06 -0.71 -10.82
CA LEU A 311 18.52 -0.82 -10.93
C LEU A 311 19.04 0.12 -12.03
N THR A 312 19.09 1.41 -11.72
CA THR A 312 19.47 2.48 -12.67
C THR A 312 20.94 2.89 -12.58
N ALA A 313 21.74 2.18 -11.79
CA ALA A 313 23.17 2.44 -11.62
C ALA A 313 23.96 1.12 -11.64
N PRO A 314 25.26 1.14 -12.00
CA PRO A 314 26.11 -0.06 -12.03
C PRO A 314 26.20 -0.79 -10.69
N THR A 315 26.03 -0.06 -9.59
CA THR A 315 25.96 -0.63 -8.24
C THR A 315 24.82 0.04 -7.48
N THR A 316 23.90 -0.78 -6.96
CA THR A 316 22.79 -0.34 -6.11
C THR A 316 22.90 -1.05 -4.78
N THR A 317 22.78 -0.30 -3.68
CA THR A 317 23.02 -0.82 -2.34
C THR A 317 21.95 -0.32 -1.38
N PHE A 318 21.21 -1.23 -0.74
CA PHE A 318 20.07 -0.92 0.14
C PHE A 318 19.87 -2.03 1.18
N SER A 319 18.94 -1.88 2.13
CA SER A 319 18.52 -2.98 3.02
C SER A 319 17.00 -3.03 3.16
N SER A 320 16.49 -4.15 3.67
CA SER A 320 15.08 -4.33 4.00
C SER A 320 14.94 -4.58 5.51
N PRO A 321 14.03 -3.89 6.21
CA PRO A 321 13.81 -4.11 7.63
C PRO A 321 13.21 -5.50 7.93
N TYR A 322 12.55 -6.13 6.95
CA TYR A 322 11.98 -7.47 7.10
C TYR A 322 12.85 -8.55 6.46
N GLY A 323 13.61 -8.22 5.41
CA GLY A 323 14.33 -9.22 4.62
C GLY A 323 13.39 -10.04 3.73
N GLY A 324 13.88 -11.14 3.17
CA GLY A 324 13.09 -12.04 2.33
C GLY A 324 13.86 -12.63 1.15
N LEU A 325 13.19 -13.48 0.38
CA LEU A 325 13.73 -14.01 -0.88
C LEU A 325 14.00 -12.86 -1.86
N VAL A 326 15.13 -12.94 -2.56
CA VAL A 326 15.58 -11.95 -3.52
C VAL A 326 15.22 -12.40 -4.94
N TYR A 327 14.63 -11.49 -5.71
CA TYR A 327 14.27 -11.72 -7.11
C TYR A 327 14.86 -10.62 -7.99
N LEU A 328 15.13 -10.95 -9.25
CA LEU A 328 15.40 -9.95 -10.29
C LEU A 328 14.18 -9.86 -11.20
N ILE A 329 13.82 -8.65 -11.61
CA ILE A 329 12.65 -8.40 -12.44
C ILE A 329 13.12 -7.90 -13.80
N VAL A 330 12.71 -8.60 -14.85
CA VAL A 330 12.87 -8.21 -16.25
C VAL A 330 11.58 -7.50 -16.72
N PRO A 331 11.66 -6.31 -17.34
CA PRO A 331 10.47 -5.63 -17.86
C PRO A 331 9.84 -6.40 -19.03
N GLU A 332 8.52 -6.28 -19.23
CA GLU A 332 7.80 -6.96 -20.32
C GLU A 332 8.22 -6.50 -21.73
N ASN A 333 8.69 -5.26 -21.86
CA ASN A 333 9.09 -4.64 -23.13
C ASN A 333 10.62 -4.48 -23.22
N GLY A 334 11.37 -5.54 -22.93
CA GLY A 334 12.84 -5.54 -23.04
C GLY A 334 13.28 -5.03 -24.41
N LYS A 335 14.06 -3.94 -24.44
CA LYS A 335 14.60 -3.37 -25.68
C LYS A 335 15.64 -4.33 -26.26
N ASP A 336 15.61 -4.47 -27.59
CA ASP A 336 16.51 -5.30 -28.39
C ASP A 336 17.99 -5.15 -27.97
N GLY A 337 18.70 -6.29 -27.87
CA GLY A 337 20.17 -6.30 -27.92
C GLY A 337 20.90 -7.38 -27.12
N ALA A 338 20.35 -7.92 -26.02
CA ALA A 338 21.02 -8.95 -25.22
C ALA A 338 20.07 -10.09 -24.81
N SER A 339 20.51 -11.35 -24.98
CA SER A 339 19.72 -12.53 -24.60
C SER A 339 19.81 -12.85 -23.10
N SER A 340 20.92 -12.47 -22.45
CA SER A 340 21.10 -12.68 -21.02
C SER A 340 22.07 -11.67 -20.40
N VAL A 341 21.96 -11.45 -19.10
CA VAL A 341 22.85 -10.60 -18.32
C VAL A 341 23.25 -11.31 -17.03
N ILE A 342 24.48 -11.10 -16.54
CA ILE A 342 24.93 -11.69 -15.27
C ILE A 342 24.98 -10.58 -14.23
N CYS A 343 24.17 -10.71 -13.18
CA CYS A 343 24.13 -9.78 -12.05
C CYS A 343 24.81 -10.41 -10.83
N SER A 344 25.57 -9.62 -10.06
CA SER A 344 26.17 -10.09 -8.81
C SER A 344 25.39 -9.55 -7.61
N LEU A 345 24.99 -10.46 -6.72
CA LEU A 345 24.28 -10.18 -5.46
C LEU A 345 25.22 -10.43 -4.29
N ARG A 346 25.58 -9.37 -3.55
CA ARG A 346 26.45 -9.44 -2.36
C ARG A 346 25.66 -9.14 -1.09
N GLY A 347 26.00 -9.86 -0.02
CA GLY A 347 25.34 -9.70 1.29
C GLY A 347 24.12 -10.60 1.47
N VAL A 348 23.95 -11.60 0.60
CA VAL A 348 22.82 -12.53 0.62
C VAL A 348 23.18 -13.84 1.32
N VAL A 349 22.16 -14.58 1.70
CA VAL A 349 22.24 -15.93 2.27
C VAL A 349 21.72 -16.92 1.23
N ALA A 350 22.32 -18.10 1.15
CA ALA A 350 21.83 -19.14 0.25
C ALA A 350 20.42 -19.61 0.68
N ALA A 351 19.47 -19.56 -0.26
CA ALA A 351 18.15 -20.15 -0.11
C ALA A 351 18.06 -21.45 -0.91
N GLY A 352 17.23 -22.38 -0.44
CA GLY A 352 16.99 -23.62 -1.17
C GLY A 352 16.24 -23.30 -2.46
N TRP A 353 16.79 -23.68 -3.61
CA TRP A 353 16.13 -23.49 -4.89
C TRP A 353 16.38 -24.73 -5.76
N PHE A 354 15.34 -25.55 -5.92
CA PHE A 354 15.35 -26.71 -6.81
C PHE A 354 14.53 -26.39 -8.05
N LYS A 355 15.11 -26.53 -9.24
CA LYS A 355 14.42 -26.33 -10.52
C LYS A 355 14.44 -27.62 -11.34
N VAL A 356 13.24 -28.11 -11.68
CA VAL A 356 13.06 -29.25 -12.60
C VAL A 356 13.72 -28.94 -13.95
N GLY A 357 14.47 -29.89 -14.49
CA GLY A 357 15.22 -29.73 -15.76
C GLY A 357 16.58 -29.03 -15.62
N ARG A 358 16.85 -28.35 -14.50
CA ARG A 358 18.18 -27.81 -14.16
C ARG A 358 18.92 -28.71 -13.17
N ASP A 359 18.24 -29.11 -12.09
CA ASP A 359 18.84 -29.85 -10.99
C ASP A 359 18.49 -31.33 -11.03
N ALA A 360 19.45 -32.17 -10.65
CA ALA A 360 19.21 -33.59 -10.46
C ALA A 360 18.55 -33.85 -9.09
N LEU A 361 17.66 -34.85 -9.01
CA LEU A 361 16.99 -35.24 -7.75
C LEU A 361 17.98 -35.56 -6.62
N MET A 362 19.15 -36.13 -6.95
CA MET A 362 20.19 -36.43 -5.98
C MET A 362 20.79 -35.18 -5.29
N SER A 363 20.62 -33.99 -5.87
CA SER A 363 21.07 -32.72 -5.30
C SER A 363 20.07 -32.17 -4.25
N TRP A 364 18.84 -32.69 -4.22
CA TRP A 364 17.78 -32.21 -3.32
C TRP A 364 18.16 -32.21 -1.84
N PRO A 365 18.79 -33.25 -1.26
CA PRO A 365 19.18 -33.25 0.15
C PRO A 365 20.16 -32.14 0.52
N ALA A 366 21.00 -31.68 -0.42
CA ALA A 366 21.88 -30.53 -0.20
C ALA A 366 21.10 -29.21 -0.30
N ILE A 367 20.24 -29.08 -1.32
CA ILE A 367 19.43 -27.87 -1.56
C ILE A 367 18.49 -27.57 -0.38
N LYS A 368 17.79 -28.58 0.14
CA LYS A 368 16.84 -28.40 1.26
C LYS A 368 17.52 -28.04 2.59
N ARG A 369 18.83 -28.24 2.71
CA ARG A 369 19.64 -27.89 3.88
C ARG A 369 20.15 -26.45 3.87
N ALA A 370 19.88 -25.68 2.82
CA ALA A 370 20.24 -24.27 2.75
C ALA A 370 19.72 -23.49 3.99
N PRO A 371 20.48 -22.49 4.47
CA PRO A 371 20.22 -21.86 5.76
C PRO A 371 18.98 -20.93 5.79
N ALA A 372 18.53 -20.40 4.65
CA ALA A 372 17.38 -19.49 4.60
C ALA A 372 16.08 -20.14 5.11
N PRO A 373 15.13 -19.36 5.66
CA PRO A 373 13.86 -19.89 6.18
C PRO A 373 12.89 -20.36 5.09
N TRP A 374 13.16 -20.08 3.81
CA TRP A 374 12.30 -20.44 2.67
C TRP A 374 13.06 -21.24 1.62
N VAL A 375 12.31 -22.12 0.95
CA VAL A 375 12.76 -22.95 -0.17
C VAL A 375 11.83 -22.77 -1.36
N GLU A 376 12.40 -22.67 -2.55
CA GLU A 376 11.66 -22.61 -3.82
C GLU A 376 11.80 -23.93 -4.60
N ILE A 377 10.67 -24.50 -5.00
CA ILE A 377 10.58 -25.66 -5.89
C ILE A 377 9.95 -25.16 -7.20
N ALA A 378 10.77 -25.10 -8.24
CA ALA A 378 10.44 -24.47 -9.51
C ALA A 378 10.33 -25.49 -10.65
N SER A 379 9.39 -25.21 -11.55
CA SER A 379 9.30 -25.76 -12.90
C SER A 379 9.23 -24.60 -13.89
N ASP A 380 9.11 -24.90 -15.18
CA ASP A 380 8.90 -23.85 -16.19
C ASP A 380 7.49 -23.23 -16.16
N LYS A 381 6.56 -23.78 -15.35
CA LYS A 381 5.16 -23.33 -15.28
C LYS A 381 4.75 -22.77 -13.92
N VAL A 382 5.33 -23.30 -12.84
CA VAL A 382 4.97 -22.94 -11.47
C VAL A 382 6.21 -22.96 -10.58
N ILE A 383 6.24 -22.01 -9.64
CA ILE A 383 7.21 -21.95 -8.55
C ILE A 383 6.43 -22.02 -7.25
N LEU A 384 6.79 -23.00 -6.41
CA LEU A 384 6.25 -23.16 -5.07
C LEU A 384 7.26 -22.60 -4.08
N THR A 385 6.85 -21.60 -3.31
CA THR A 385 7.63 -21.03 -2.21
C THR A 385 7.10 -21.59 -0.90
N VAL A 386 7.91 -22.38 -0.20
CA VAL A 386 7.49 -23.09 1.02
C VAL A 386 8.44 -22.82 2.18
N PRO A 387 7.96 -22.83 3.44
CA PRO A 387 8.83 -22.77 4.60
C PRO A 387 9.81 -23.95 4.59
N ARG A 388 11.06 -23.70 4.98
CA ARG A 388 12.12 -24.71 5.02
C ARG A 388 11.74 -25.94 5.85
N GLU A 389 11.06 -25.74 6.97
CA GLU A 389 10.61 -26.82 7.87
C GLU A 389 9.69 -27.85 7.19
N VAL A 390 8.88 -27.41 6.21
CA VAL A 390 7.95 -28.29 5.49
C VAL A 390 8.68 -29.32 4.61
N VAL A 391 9.87 -28.97 4.12
CA VAL A 391 10.65 -29.82 3.20
C VAL A 391 11.80 -30.56 3.88
N GLN A 392 12.05 -30.29 5.17
CA GLN A 392 13.13 -30.93 5.92
C GLN A 392 12.81 -32.37 6.34
N GLY A 393 11.53 -32.74 6.37
CA GLY A 393 11.05 -34.11 6.64
C GLY A 393 11.58 -35.17 5.71
#